data_AF-A0A8B8UW74-F1
#
_entry.id   AF-A0A8B8UW74-F1
#
_cell.length_a   1.000
_cell.length_b   1.000
_cell.length_c   1.000
_cell.angle_alpha   90.00
_cell.angle_beta   90.00
_cell.angle_gamma   90.00
#
_symmetry.space_group_name_H-M   'P 1'
#
loop_
_entity.id
_entity.type
_entity.pdbx_description
1 polymer ?
#
loop_
_entity_poly.entity_id
_entity_poly.type
_entity_poly.pdbx_seq_one_letter_code
_entity_poly.pdbx_strand_id
1 'polypeptide(L)'
;MEGNKIKRNREDNTDLEDKVLHKKSKRDSTNDKTADKSLRSIMPKGYKMMENMGYKEGETLGKDRCAIKEPIKVEISTKKQGIRAKKSDSSMVKDMQMSEQEFIKRESETKNNKRLEKIWYRIQKVAFEMMGDSDLYNTGEDPRDFNVLWRSYVIQLNKELTRGGPKDASNDDMETKEVIVPTSEKELEPSPVVKSEKIEHTSSVINCDASIIGSRITEDTELTELNELSIEKRITKLNIFLRSEKYYCFFCGIKYKDEGDLYEHCPGVNEEDHK
;
A
#
# COMPACT_ATOMS: atom_id res chain seq x y z
N MET A 1 20.54 66.21 50.20
CA MET A 1 19.35 65.46 49.76
C MET A 1 19.73 63.99 49.58
N GLU A 2 20.17 63.26 50.61
CA GLU A 2 19.43 62.91 51.86
C GLU A 2 18.02 62.40 51.54
N GLY A 3 17.58 61.24 52.01
CA GLY A 3 17.96 60.48 53.21
C GLY A 3 18.28 59.01 52.94
N ASN A 4 19.27 58.46 53.64
CA ASN A 4 19.19 57.86 54.98
C ASN A 4 18.72 56.40 54.91
N LYS A 5 19.64 55.42 54.98
CA LYS A 5 20.29 54.88 56.21
C LYS A 5 19.24 54.14 57.07
N ILE A 6 19.41 52.89 57.54
CA ILE A 6 20.45 52.46 58.49
C ILE A 6 20.26 50.95 58.86
N LYS A 7 21.41 50.22 58.92
CA LYS A 7 21.85 49.13 59.84
C LYS A 7 21.03 47.81 59.95
N ARG A 8 21.65 46.63 60.05
CA ARG A 8 22.78 46.23 60.93
C ARG A 8 23.51 44.99 60.39
N ASN A 9 24.85 45.01 60.46
CA ASN A 9 25.70 43.81 60.58
C ASN A 9 25.64 43.28 62.01
N ARG A 10 25.76 41.96 62.20
CA ARG A 10 26.44 41.35 63.37
C ARG A 10 26.88 39.92 63.06
N GLU A 11 28.13 39.66 63.40
CA GLU A 11 28.93 38.45 63.20
C GLU A 11 28.65 37.35 64.25
N ASP A 12 29.33 36.22 64.05
CA ASP A 12 29.67 35.10 64.97
C ASP A 12 28.69 33.92 65.09
N ASN A 13 29.04 32.77 64.50
CA ASN A 13 29.75 31.70 65.24
C ASN A 13 30.05 30.46 64.38
N THR A 14 31.14 29.81 64.77
CA THR A 14 31.73 28.54 64.32
C THR A 14 30.83 27.33 64.55
N ASP A 15 31.00 26.28 63.74
CA ASP A 15 31.03 24.83 64.10
C ASP A 15 31.12 24.04 62.78
N LEU A 16 32.30 23.48 62.44
CA LEU A 16 32.73 22.10 62.72
C LEU A 16 31.83 21.01 62.11
N GLU A 17 32.43 20.28 61.16
CA GLU A 17 32.16 18.88 60.74
C GLU A 17 30.77 18.63 60.08
N ASP A 18 30.62 18.02 58.91
CA ASP A 18 31.19 16.75 58.49
C ASP A 18 31.03 16.58 56.96
N LYS A 19 32.14 16.33 56.24
CA LYS A 19 32.09 15.85 54.86
C LYS A 19 31.83 14.35 54.86
N VAL A 20 30.56 13.94 54.88
CA VAL A 20 30.22 12.55 54.59
C VAL A 20 30.38 12.30 53.09
N LEU A 21 31.53 11.72 52.75
CA LEU A 21 31.75 10.98 51.51
C LEU A 21 30.67 9.90 51.39
N HIS A 22 29.67 10.12 50.54
CA HIS A 22 28.81 9.05 50.06
C HIS A 22 29.66 8.10 49.20
N LYS A 23 30.27 7.13 49.90
CA LYS A 23 30.83 5.91 49.36
C LYS A 23 29.70 5.16 48.64
N LYS A 24 29.56 5.42 47.33
CA LYS A 24 28.79 4.57 46.41
C LYS A 24 29.38 3.16 46.53
N SER A 25 28.71 2.32 47.33
CA SER A 25 28.95 0.90 47.37
C SER A 25 28.62 0.35 45.99
N LYS A 26 29.63 0.17 45.14
CA LYS A 26 29.62 -0.81 44.06
C LYS A 26 29.23 -2.13 44.72
N ARG A 27 27.96 -2.52 44.60
CA ARG A 27 27.56 -3.90 44.86
C ARG A 27 28.03 -4.66 43.65
N ASP A 28 29.22 -5.24 43.79
CA ASP A 28 29.85 -6.06 42.77
C ASP A 28 28.90 -7.19 42.37
N SER A 29 28.53 -7.18 41.09
CA SER A 29 27.87 -8.25 40.38
C SER A 29 28.85 -9.41 40.12
N THR A 30 29.50 -9.92 41.16
CA THR A 30 30.48 -11.00 41.04
C THR A 30 30.19 -12.10 42.06
N ASN A 31 29.14 -12.89 41.81
CA ASN A 31 29.00 -14.19 42.46
C ASN A 31 29.48 -15.36 41.61
N ASP A 32 29.95 -15.11 40.37
CA ASP A 32 30.49 -16.19 39.51
C ASP A 32 32.01 -16.39 39.67
N LYS A 33 32.76 -15.42 40.22
CA LYS A 33 34.22 -15.51 40.37
C LYS A 33 34.69 -16.18 41.67
N THR A 34 33.76 -16.51 42.56
CA THR A 34 34.03 -17.06 43.89
C THR A 34 33.78 -18.57 43.97
N ALA A 35 33.18 -19.16 42.93
CA ALA A 35 32.83 -20.59 42.89
C ALA A 35 34.06 -21.51 42.79
N ASP A 36 35.15 -21.06 42.15
CA ASP A 36 36.35 -21.89 41.92
C ASP A 36 37.46 -21.71 42.98
N LYS A 37 37.23 -20.91 44.04
CA LYS A 37 38.22 -20.72 45.10
C LYS A 37 37.98 -21.73 46.22
N SER A 38 38.97 -22.58 46.52
CA SER A 38 38.86 -23.57 47.61
C SER A 38 38.45 -22.90 48.92
N LEU A 39 37.50 -23.52 49.65
CA LEU A 39 36.94 -23.02 50.91
C LEU A 39 38.02 -22.74 51.97
N ARG A 40 39.15 -23.47 51.90
CA ARG A 40 40.35 -23.25 52.72
C ARG A 40 40.91 -21.83 52.58
N SER A 41 40.81 -21.24 51.38
CA SER A 41 41.30 -19.89 51.06
C SER A 41 40.29 -18.81 51.42
N ILE A 42 38.99 -19.05 51.19
CA ILE A 42 37.93 -18.09 51.48
C ILE A 42 37.76 -17.89 53.00
N MET A 43 37.81 -18.98 53.78
CA MET A 43 37.64 -18.93 55.24
C MET A 43 38.56 -19.93 55.97
N PRO A 44 39.86 -19.62 56.18
CA PRO A 44 40.82 -20.57 56.73
C PRO A 44 40.51 -21.00 58.18
N LYS A 45 40.00 -20.09 59.02
CA LYS A 45 39.65 -20.38 60.41
C LYS A 45 38.35 -21.19 60.52
N GLY A 46 37.35 -20.85 59.70
CA GLY A 46 36.07 -21.56 59.62
C GLY A 46 36.26 -22.97 59.06
N TYR A 47 37.10 -23.13 58.04
CA TYR A 47 37.44 -24.43 57.49
C TYR A 47 38.11 -25.34 58.54
N LYS A 48 39.10 -24.83 59.29
CA LYS A 48 39.75 -25.58 60.37
C LYS A 48 38.77 -26.00 61.47
N MET A 49 37.79 -25.15 61.78
CA MET A 49 36.72 -25.50 62.72
C MET A 49 35.83 -26.62 62.17
N MET A 50 35.45 -26.57 60.89
CA MET A 50 34.64 -27.62 60.26
C MET A 50 35.40 -28.95 60.14
N GLU A 51 36.69 -28.92 59.80
CA GLU A 51 37.57 -30.09 59.74
C GLU A 51 37.67 -30.77 61.11
N ASN A 52 37.82 -30.00 62.19
CA ASN A 52 37.79 -30.51 63.56
C ASN A 52 36.43 -31.11 63.97
N MET A 53 35.34 -30.74 63.30
CA MET A 53 33.99 -31.28 63.50
C MET A 53 33.68 -32.46 62.56
N GLY A 54 34.68 -32.92 61.79
CA GLY A 54 34.57 -34.11 60.93
C GLY A 54 34.15 -33.82 59.48
N TYR A 55 34.09 -32.56 59.05
CA TYR A 55 33.87 -32.21 57.65
C TYR A 55 35.11 -32.47 56.80
N LYS A 56 34.96 -33.15 55.65
CA LYS A 56 36.01 -33.31 54.64
C LYS A 56 35.63 -32.60 53.34
N GLU A 57 36.64 -32.13 52.63
CA GLU A 57 36.45 -31.44 51.33
C GLU A 57 35.71 -32.37 50.35
N GLY A 58 34.50 -31.95 49.93
CA GLY A 58 33.65 -32.72 49.02
C GLY A 58 32.54 -33.57 49.68
N GLU A 59 32.50 -33.64 51.00
CA GLU A 59 31.40 -34.30 51.75
C GLU A 59 30.22 -33.34 51.97
N THR A 60 29.03 -33.92 52.07
CA THR A 60 27.79 -33.21 52.40
C THR A 60 27.62 -33.11 53.90
N LEU A 61 27.06 -32.01 54.39
CA LEU A 61 26.74 -31.87 55.81
C LEU A 61 25.46 -32.68 56.13
N GLY A 62 25.47 -33.42 57.24
CA GLY A 62 24.32 -34.21 57.72
C GLY A 62 24.45 -35.71 57.49
N LYS A 63 23.46 -36.48 57.98
CA LYS A 63 23.46 -37.96 57.91
C LYS A 63 23.21 -38.47 56.48
N ASP A 64 22.55 -37.67 55.66
CA ASP A 64 22.17 -38.02 54.30
C ASP A 64 23.28 -37.69 53.30
N ARG A 65 23.68 -38.67 52.48
CA ARG A 65 24.74 -38.50 51.47
C ARG A 65 24.31 -37.68 50.24
N CYS A 66 23.07 -37.18 50.22
CA CYS A 66 22.46 -36.49 49.09
C CYS A 66 22.17 -35.01 49.36
N ALA A 67 22.77 -34.41 50.41
CA ALA A 67 22.55 -32.99 50.68
C ALA A 67 23.21 -32.09 49.62
N ILE A 68 22.74 -30.84 49.54
CA ILE A 68 23.31 -29.84 48.62
C ILE A 68 24.77 -29.54 48.97
N LYS A 69 25.64 -29.62 47.97
CA LYS A 69 27.08 -29.34 48.10
C LYS A 69 27.42 -27.88 47.83
N GLU A 70 26.60 -27.23 47.01
CA GLU A 70 26.76 -25.84 46.61
C GLU A 70 25.60 -25.00 47.14
N PRO A 71 25.85 -23.73 47.51
CA PRO A 71 24.79 -22.80 47.86
C PRO A 71 23.76 -22.66 46.73
N ILE A 72 22.47 -22.57 47.09
CA ILE A 72 21.38 -22.39 46.13
C ILE A 72 21.57 -21.06 45.38
N LYS A 73 21.63 -21.13 44.05
CA LYS A 73 21.72 -19.94 43.21
C LYS A 73 20.37 -19.22 43.19
N VAL A 74 20.36 -17.95 43.57
CA VAL A 74 19.17 -17.09 43.51
C VAL A 74 19.29 -16.19 42.28
N GLU A 75 18.39 -16.37 41.31
CA GLU A 75 18.26 -15.47 40.16
C GLU A 75 17.48 -14.22 40.56
N ILE A 76 18.19 -13.12 40.79
CA ILE A 76 17.55 -11.83 41.09
C ILE A 76 17.11 -11.21 39.76
N SER A 77 15.81 -11.24 39.45
CA SER A 77 15.26 -10.53 38.29
C SER A 77 15.35 -9.01 38.51
N THR A 78 16.11 -8.33 37.65
CA THR A 78 16.23 -6.85 37.65
C THR A 78 15.07 -6.17 36.93
N LYS A 79 14.26 -6.94 36.19
CA LYS A 79 13.13 -6.42 35.41
C LYS A 79 11.86 -6.47 36.25
N LYS A 80 11.05 -5.42 36.18
CA LYS A 80 9.68 -5.37 36.73
C LYS A 80 8.72 -6.20 35.88
N GLN A 81 9.03 -7.47 35.69
CA GLN A 81 8.25 -8.41 34.89
C GLN A 81 7.45 -9.30 35.83
N GLY A 82 6.18 -9.56 35.49
CA GLY A 82 5.31 -10.41 36.31
C GLY A 82 5.85 -11.84 36.42
N ILE A 83 5.58 -12.52 37.54
CA ILE A 83 6.10 -13.87 37.87
C ILE A 83 5.78 -14.90 36.77
N ARG A 84 4.75 -14.66 35.95
CA ARG A 84 4.29 -15.55 34.87
C ARG A 84 4.57 -15.06 33.45
N ALA A 85 5.24 -13.92 33.29
CA ALA A 85 5.56 -13.41 31.97
C ALA A 85 6.70 -14.23 31.38
N LYS A 86 6.38 -15.04 30.37
CA LYS A 86 7.37 -15.81 29.61
C LYS A 86 8.30 -14.82 28.89
N LYS A 87 9.58 -15.19 28.72
CA LYS A 87 10.46 -14.47 27.79
C LYS A 87 9.75 -14.52 26.42
N SER A 88 9.51 -13.37 25.80
CA SER A 88 8.95 -13.34 24.44
C SER A 88 9.90 -14.11 23.55
N ASP A 89 9.47 -15.27 23.07
CA ASP A 89 10.28 -16.05 22.14
C ASP A 89 10.54 -15.20 20.90
N SER A 90 11.80 -15.11 20.51
CA SER A 90 12.22 -14.30 19.36
C SER A 90 11.54 -14.73 18.06
N SER A 91 11.03 -15.97 18.00
CA SER A 91 10.19 -16.48 16.90
C SER A 91 8.84 -15.76 16.83
N MET A 92 8.13 -15.60 17.95
CA MET A 92 6.80 -14.95 17.95
C MET A 92 6.87 -13.47 17.54
N VAL A 93 7.96 -12.77 17.89
CA VAL A 93 8.17 -11.38 17.46
C VAL A 93 8.45 -11.31 15.96
N LYS A 94 9.22 -12.26 15.40
CA LYS A 94 9.48 -12.36 13.97
C LYS A 94 8.22 -12.69 13.19
N ASP A 95 7.41 -13.64 13.66
CA ASP A 95 6.15 -14.01 12.99
C ASP A 95 5.18 -12.82 12.95
N MET A 96 5.10 -12.03 14.03
CA MET A 96 4.28 -10.82 14.08
C MET A 96 4.82 -9.74 13.13
N GLN A 97 6.13 -9.52 13.09
CA GLN A 97 6.75 -8.56 12.16
C GLN A 97 6.58 -8.97 10.69
N MET A 98 6.71 -10.26 10.37
CA MET A 98 6.43 -10.79 9.03
C MET A 98 4.98 -10.55 8.64
N SER A 99 4.03 -10.79 9.55
CA SER A 99 2.59 -10.53 9.30
C SER A 99 2.27 -9.05 9.08
N GLU A 100 2.98 -8.14 9.76
CA GLU A 100 2.84 -6.69 9.60
C GLU A 100 3.41 -6.24 8.24
N GLN A 101 4.57 -6.75 7.84
CA GLN A 101 5.17 -6.47 6.53
C GLN A 101 4.28 -6.95 5.37
N GLU A 102 3.68 -8.14 5.49
CA GLU A 102 2.72 -8.66 4.51
C GLU A 102 1.48 -7.78 4.38
N PHE A 103 0.96 -7.28 5.51
CA PHE A 103 -0.18 -6.37 5.51
C PHE A 103 0.15 -5.05 4.79
N ILE A 104 1.29 -4.42 5.14
CA ILE A 104 1.76 -3.17 4.52
C ILE A 104 1.97 -3.38 3.01
N LYS A 105 2.59 -4.50 2.62
CA LYS A 105 2.82 -4.84 1.21
C LYS A 105 1.49 -4.96 0.46
N ARG A 106 0.53 -5.72 0.98
CA ARG A 106 -0.81 -5.84 0.37
C ARG A 106 -1.50 -4.49 0.22
N GLU A 107 -1.45 -3.65 1.26
CA GLU A 107 -2.07 -2.32 1.20
C GLU A 107 -1.40 -1.46 0.12
N SER A 108 -0.07 -1.48 0.05
CA SER A 108 0.69 -0.76 -0.99
C SER A 108 0.37 -1.25 -2.41
N GLU A 109 0.25 -2.57 -2.61
CA GLU A 109 -0.12 -3.18 -3.88
C GLU A 109 -1.54 -2.81 -4.30
N THR A 110 -2.50 -2.83 -3.38
CA THR A 110 -3.89 -2.41 -3.68
C THR A 110 -3.98 -0.92 -4.03
N LYS A 111 -3.23 -0.06 -3.33
CA LYS A 111 -3.14 1.37 -3.65
C LYS A 111 -2.49 1.58 -5.02
N ASN A 112 -1.42 0.85 -5.32
CA ASN A 112 -0.75 0.91 -6.62
C ASN A 112 -1.68 0.43 -7.75
N ASN A 113 -2.34 -0.72 -7.60
CA ASN A 113 -3.29 -1.24 -8.58
C ASN A 113 -4.42 -0.23 -8.87
N LYS A 114 -5.02 0.38 -7.84
CA LYS A 114 -6.03 1.44 -8.03
C LYS A 114 -5.48 2.65 -8.80
N ARG A 115 -4.21 3.00 -8.61
CA ARG A 115 -3.55 4.08 -9.36
C ARG A 115 -3.38 3.68 -10.82
N LEU A 116 -2.92 2.46 -11.07
CA LEU A 116 -2.74 1.91 -12.41
C LEU A 116 -4.08 1.77 -13.15
N GLU A 117 -5.17 1.36 -12.50
CA GLU A 117 -6.52 1.32 -13.08
C GLU A 117 -6.98 2.71 -13.57
N LYS A 118 -6.72 3.76 -12.78
CA LYS A 118 -7.02 5.14 -13.19
C LYS A 118 -6.15 5.60 -14.36
N ILE A 119 -4.89 5.18 -14.41
CA ILE A 119 -4.00 5.45 -15.54
C ILE A 119 -4.53 4.72 -16.78
N TRP A 120 -4.85 3.43 -16.65
CA TRP A 120 -5.41 2.59 -17.70
C TRP A 120 -6.67 3.21 -18.32
N TYR A 121 -7.64 3.61 -17.49
CA TYR A 121 -8.84 4.28 -17.96
C TYR A 121 -8.53 5.57 -18.74
N ARG A 122 -7.60 6.40 -18.22
CA ARG A 122 -7.23 7.66 -18.88
C ARG A 122 -6.55 7.44 -20.23
N ILE A 123 -5.63 6.47 -20.33
CA ILE A 123 -4.94 6.19 -21.58
C ILE A 123 -5.91 5.59 -22.62
N GLN A 124 -6.87 4.77 -22.21
CA GLN A 124 -7.93 4.27 -23.09
C GLN A 124 -8.80 5.40 -23.64
N LYS A 125 -9.23 6.32 -22.78
CA LYS A 125 -9.99 7.49 -23.20
C LYS A 125 -9.21 8.34 -24.21
N VAL A 126 -7.94 8.64 -23.93
CA VAL A 126 -7.09 9.41 -24.85
C VAL A 126 -6.93 8.68 -26.18
N ALA A 127 -6.74 7.36 -26.17
CA ALA A 127 -6.62 6.58 -27.39
C ALA A 127 -7.91 6.60 -28.22
N PHE A 128 -9.05 6.41 -27.57
CA PHE A 128 -10.37 6.45 -28.19
C PHE A 128 -10.67 7.81 -28.84
N GLU A 129 -10.32 8.91 -28.17
CA GLU A 129 -10.44 10.27 -28.72
C GLU A 129 -9.46 10.52 -29.87
N MET A 130 -8.18 10.15 -29.72
CA MET A 130 -7.13 10.38 -30.73
C MET A 130 -7.31 9.57 -32.02
N MET A 131 -7.98 8.41 -31.94
CA MET A 131 -8.30 7.58 -33.09
C MET A 131 -9.54 8.06 -33.84
N GLY A 132 -10.38 8.91 -33.23
CA GLY A 132 -11.65 9.36 -33.81
C GLY A 132 -12.79 8.35 -33.60
N ASP A 133 -12.55 7.27 -32.87
CA ASP A 133 -13.58 6.28 -32.53
C ASP A 133 -14.70 6.91 -31.67
N SER A 134 -14.39 8.01 -30.98
CA SER A 134 -15.39 8.82 -30.26
C SER A 134 -16.47 9.42 -31.15
N ASP A 135 -16.15 9.74 -32.40
CA ASP A 135 -17.12 10.30 -33.35
C ASP A 135 -17.97 9.20 -34.00
N LEU A 136 -17.45 7.97 -34.03
CA LEU A 136 -18.13 6.80 -34.60
C LEU A 136 -19.05 6.13 -33.59
N TYR A 137 -18.77 6.27 -32.30
CA TYR A 137 -19.48 5.58 -31.25
C TYR A 137 -20.94 6.02 -31.12
N ASN A 138 -21.85 5.08 -31.34
CA ASN A 138 -23.27 5.22 -31.01
C ASN A 138 -23.65 4.42 -29.76
N THR A 139 -24.73 4.86 -29.11
CA THR A 139 -25.20 4.22 -27.87
C THR A 139 -25.65 2.79 -28.13
N GLY A 140 -25.02 1.82 -27.47
CA GLY A 140 -25.39 0.41 -27.56
C GLY A 140 -24.73 -0.37 -28.69
N GLU A 141 -23.72 0.20 -29.35
CA GLU A 141 -22.88 -0.54 -30.29
C GLU A 141 -22.12 -1.69 -29.61
N ASP A 142 -21.80 -2.71 -30.41
CA ASP A 142 -21.03 -3.85 -29.93
C ASP A 142 -19.59 -3.37 -29.63
N PRO A 143 -19.11 -3.53 -28.38
CA PRO A 143 -17.72 -3.20 -28.04
C PRO A 143 -16.68 -3.86 -28.96
N ARG A 144 -17.03 -4.97 -29.64
CA ARG A 144 -16.14 -5.67 -30.56
C ARG A 144 -15.80 -4.90 -31.82
N ASP A 145 -16.62 -3.92 -32.19
CA ASP A 145 -16.41 -3.07 -33.35
C ASP A 145 -15.22 -2.10 -33.15
N PHE A 146 -14.80 -1.90 -31.90
CA PHE A 146 -13.67 -1.07 -31.53
C PHE A 146 -12.40 -1.89 -31.31
N ASN A 147 -11.24 -1.22 -31.31
CA ASN A 147 -9.97 -1.87 -31.02
C ASN A 147 -9.95 -2.49 -29.61
N VAL A 148 -9.45 -3.73 -29.52
CA VAL A 148 -9.29 -4.52 -28.29
C VAL A 148 -8.74 -3.71 -27.12
N LEU A 149 -7.79 -2.79 -27.38
CA LEU A 149 -7.11 -2.03 -26.34
C LEU A 149 -8.02 -1.06 -25.57
N TRP A 150 -9.12 -0.60 -26.16
CA TRP A 150 -10.10 0.28 -25.49
C TRP A 150 -11.53 -0.27 -25.46
N ARG A 151 -11.77 -1.54 -25.83
CA ARG A 151 -13.11 -2.18 -25.68
C ARG A 151 -13.63 -2.14 -24.25
N SER A 152 -12.76 -2.32 -23.25
CA SER A 152 -13.17 -2.23 -21.84
C SER A 152 -13.67 -0.84 -21.44
N TYR A 153 -13.15 0.22 -22.09
CA TYR A 153 -13.67 1.58 -21.94
C TYR A 153 -15.06 1.73 -22.58
N VAL A 154 -15.25 1.21 -23.80
CA VAL A 154 -16.57 1.20 -24.49
C VAL A 154 -17.63 0.44 -23.68
N ILE A 155 -17.28 -0.73 -23.14
CA ILE A 155 -18.14 -1.50 -22.23
C ILE A 155 -18.54 -0.66 -21.01
N GLN A 156 -17.61 0.12 -20.46
CA GLN A 156 -17.89 0.98 -19.32
C GLN A 156 -18.85 2.11 -19.70
N LEU A 157 -18.67 2.76 -20.85
CA LEU A 157 -19.58 3.79 -21.38
C LEU A 157 -21.01 3.25 -21.56
N ASN A 158 -21.16 2.09 -22.21
CA ASN A 158 -22.44 1.41 -22.39
C ASN A 158 -23.12 1.13 -21.02
N LYS A 159 -22.35 0.72 -20.00
CA LYS A 159 -22.85 0.50 -18.64
C LYS A 159 -23.26 1.79 -17.92
N GLU A 160 -22.58 2.91 -18.16
CA GLU A 160 -22.91 4.18 -17.53
C GLU A 160 -24.20 4.77 -18.13
N LEU A 161 -24.38 4.65 -19.44
CA LEU A 161 -25.60 5.09 -20.15
C LEU A 161 -26.84 4.29 -19.74
N THR A 162 -26.72 2.97 -19.62
CA THR A 162 -27.83 2.10 -19.16
C THR A 162 -28.20 2.35 -17.70
N ARG A 163 -27.24 2.74 -16.85
CA ARG A 163 -27.50 3.12 -15.44
C ARG A 163 -28.24 4.47 -15.31
N GLY A 164 -28.20 5.31 -16.35
CA GLY A 164 -28.89 6.61 -16.44
C GLY A 164 -30.23 6.59 -17.18
N GLY A 165 -30.72 5.44 -17.65
CA GLY A 165 -32.05 5.32 -18.26
C GLY A 165 -33.19 5.62 -17.26
N PRO A 166 -34.43 5.91 -17.73
CA PRO A 166 -35.54 6.26 -16.86
C PRO A 166 -35.78 5.14 -15.85
N LYS A 167 -35.42 5.39 -14.59
CA LYS A 167 -35.86 4.59 -13.46
C LYS A 167 -37.33 4.91 -13.25
N ASP A 168 -38.14 3.86 -13.14
CA ASP A 168 -39.58 3.91 -12.94
C ASP A 168 -40.01 5.02 -12.00
N ALA A 169 -40.94 5.83 -12.48
CA ALA A 169 -41.65 6.83 -11.72
C ALA A 169 -42.38 6.17 -10.53
N SER A 170 -41.87 6.37 -9.32
CA SER A 170 -42.70 6.43 -8.12
C SER A 170 -42.05 7.31 -7.04
N ASN A 171 -42.62 8.51 -6.96
CA ASN A 171 -42.82 9.39 -5.81
C ASN A 171 -41.67 10.24 -5.23
N ASP A 172 -42.00 11.53 -5.23
CA ASP A 172 -41.68 12.61 -4.28
C ASP A 172 -40.44 13.49 -4.53
N ASP A 173 -40.72 14.49 -5.37
CA ASP A 173 -40.63 15.93 -5.10
C ASP A 173 -39.27 16.67 -5.05
N MET A 174 -39.23 17.64 -5.98
CA MET A 174 -38.77 19.02 -5.81
C MET A 174 -37.26 19.27 -5.84
N GLU A 175 -36.74 19.64 -7.02
CA GLU A 175 -36.45 21.05 -7.35
C GLU A 175 -35.94 21.18 -8.80
N THR A 176 -36.66 21.99 -9.58
CA THR A 176 -36.39 22.40 -10.97
C THR A 176 -35.15 23.31 -11.07
N LYS A 177 -34.21 23.14 -12.01
CA LYS A 177 -34.08 23.74 -13.37
C LYS A 177 -32.54 23.79 -13.64
N GLU A 178 -31.96 23.61 -14.82
CA GLU A 178 -32.25 24.22 -16.12
C GLU A 178 -31.83 23.30 -17.28
N VAL A 179 -32.65 23.35 -18.33
CA VAL A 179 -32.46 22.70 -19.64
C VAL A 179 -31.85 23.72 -20.59
N ILE A 180 -30.76 23.37 -21.27
CA ILE A 180 -30.21 24.14 -22.39
C ILE A 180 -30.64 23.46 -23.68
N VAL A 181 -31.54 24.12 -24.41
CA VAL A 181 -31.88 23.83 -25.82
C VAL A 181 -31.13 24.84 -26.70
N PRO A 182 -30.40 24.40 -27.74
CA PRO A 182 -29.98 25.30 -28.81
C PRO A 182 -31.09 25.44 -29.85
N THR A 183 -31.55 26.68 -29.98
CA THR A 183 -32.50 27.20 -30.95
C THR A 183 -31.84 27.32 -32.33
N SER A 184 -32.54 26.96 -33.42
CA SER A 184 -32.60 27.74 -34.67
C SER A 184 -33.49 27.03 -35.70
N GLU A 185 -34.75 27.44 -35.76
CA GLU A 185 -35.60 27.27 -36.94
C GLU A 185 -35.50 28.51 -37.83
N LYS A 186 -35.55 28.33 -39.15
CA LYS A 186 -36.26 29.22 -40.07
C LYS A 186 -36.62 28.48 -41.36
N GLU A 187 -37.93 28.39 -41.57
CA GLU A 187 -38.64 27.79 -42.70
C GLU A 187 -38.50 28.58 -44.01
N LEU A 188 -38.68 27.92 -45.17
CA LEU A 188 -39.89 28.00 -46.02
C LEU A 188 -39.67 27.37 -47.41
N GLU A 189 -40.55 26.44 -47.78
CA GLU A 189 -40.88 25.94 -49.15
C GLU A 189 -41.65 27.03 -49.97
N PRO A 190 -41.87 26.96 -51.32
CA PRO A 190 -42.15 25.76 -52.13
C PRO A 190 -41.63 25.66 -53.60
N SER A 191 -41.56 24.40 -54.08
CA SER A 191 -41.54 23.81 -55.45
C SER A 191 -42.09 24.64 -56.66
N PRO A 192 -41.74 24.39 -57.96
CA PRO A 192 -41.86 23.04 -58.59
C PRO A 192 -41.02 22.66 -59.87
N VAL A 193 -41.08 21.34 -60.20
CA VAL A 193 -40.88 20.62 -61.49
C VAL A 193 -39.47 20.56 -62.14
N VAL A 194 -38.91 19.34 -62.34
CA VAL A 194 -38.65 18.66 -63.65
C VAL A 194 -37.88 17.32 -63.46
N LYS A 195 -38.60 16.22 -63.80
CA LYS A 195 -38.24 14.95 -64.50
C LYS A 195 -36.97 14.15 -64.11
N SER A 196 -37.26 12.98 -63.52
CA SER A 196 -36.91 11.61 -63.95
C SER A 196 -35.46 11.25 -64.29
N GLU A 197 -34.87 10.34 -63.50
CA GLU A 197 -34.20 9.14 -64.02
C GLU A 197 -34.08 8.05 -62.93
N LYS A 198 -34.37 6.81 -63.34
CA LYS A 198 -34.45 5.58 -62.54
C LYS A 198 -33.07 5.12 -62.06
N ILE A 199 -32.97 4.64 -60.81
CA ILE A 199 -32.07 3.52 -60.47
C ILE A 199 -32.89 2.51 -59.66
N GLU A 200 -32.88 1.29 -60.18
CA GLU A 200 -33.78 0.20 -59.83
C GLU A 200 -33.29 -0.53 -58.57
N HIS A 201 -34.17 -0.64 -57.57
CA HIS A 201 -34.01 -1.55 -56.45
C HIS A 201 -34.16 -3.00 -56.95
N THR A 202 -33.06 -3.76 -56.99
CA THR A 202 -33.14 -5.22 -56.97
C THR A 202 -33.10 -5.68 -55.51
N SER A 203 -34.30 -5.78 -54.93
CA SER A 203 -34.54 -6.41 -53.64
C SER A 203 -34.18 -7.90 -53.73
N SER A 204 -32.92 -8.24 -53.44
CA SER A 204 -32.57 -9.60 -53.05
C SER A 204 -32.87 -9.73 -51.56
N VAL A 205 -34.05 -10.26 -51.28
CA VAL A 205 -34.48 -10.66 -49.95
C VAL A 205 -33.60 -11.87 -49.55
N ILE A 206 -32.46 -11.60 -48.91
CA ILE A 206 -31.80 -12.63 -48.11
C ILE A 206 -32.65 -12.76 -46.85
N ASN A 207 -33.58 -13.71 -46.88
CA ASN A 207 -34.18 -14.26 -45.66
C ASN A 207 -33.06 -14.98 -44.91
N CYS A 208 -32.22 -14.24 -44.18
CA CYS A 208 -31.40 -14.83 -43.14
C CYS A 208 -32.32 -15.07 -41.96
N ASP A 209 -32.70 -16.34 -41.80
CA ASP A 209 -33.47 -16.85 -40.67
C ASP A 209 -32.89 -16.28 -39.36
N ALA A 210 -33.67 -15.41 -38.72
CA ALA A 210 -33.33 -14.77 -37.45
C ALA A 210 -33.15 -15.77 -36.30
N SER A 211 -33.42 -17.06 -36.54
CA SER A 211 -33.15 -18.17 -35.62
C SER A 211 -31.68 -18.63 -35.64
N ILE A 212 -30.85 -18.18 -36.59
CA ILE A 212 -29.39 -18.48 -36.63
C ILE A 212 -28.55 -17.39 -35.92
N ILE A 213 -29.15 -16.29 -35.45
CA ILE A 213 -28.43 -15.24 -34.72
C ILE A 213 -28.20 -15.64 -33.24
N GLY A 214 -28.91 -16.65 -32.74
CA GLY A 214 -28.87 -17.05 -31.34
C GLY A 214 -27.83 -18.09 -30.93
N SER A 215 -26.89 -18.52 -31.79
CA SER A 215 -26.03 -19.69 -31.45
C SER A 215 -24.64 -19.72 -32.10
N ARG A 216 -23.94 -18.58 -32.22
CA ARG A 216 -22.50 -18.60 -32.56
C ARG A 216 -21.68 -17.78 -31.56
N ILE A 217 -21.51 -18.38 -30.38
CA ILE A 217 -20.36 -18.36 -29.45
C ILE A 217 -19.20 -17.43 -29.94
N THR A 218 -18.56 -16.61 -29.11
CA THR A 218 -17.98 -16.94 -27.80
C THR A 218 -17.61 -15.66 -27.08
N GLU A 219 -17.34 -15.72 -25.79
CA GLU A 219 -16.66 -14.70 -24.99
C GLU A 219 -15.58 -13.96 -25.81
N ASP A 220 -15.42 -12.64 -25.62
CA ASP A 220 -14.42 -11.83 -26.33
C ASP A 220 -13.01 -12.30 -25.92
N THR A 221 -12.51 -13.32 -26.62
CA THR A 221 -11.29 -14.05 -26.25
C THR A 221 -10.09 -13.11 -26.26
N GLU A 222 -10.02 -12.20 -27.23
CA GLU A 222 -8.96 -11.20 -27.32
C GLU A 222 -8.97 -10.24 -26.12
N LEU A 223 -10.15 -9.79 -25.70
CA LEU A 223 -10.28 -8.94 -24.52
C LEU A 223 -9.97 -9.71 -23.23
N THR A 224 -10.33 -10.99 -23.16
CA THR A 224 -9.97 -11.86 -22.03
C THR A 224 -8.45 -12.03 -21.93
N GLU A 225 -7.78 -12.35 -23.03
CA GLU A 225 -6.31 -12.44 -23.09
C GLU A 225 -5.63 -11.13 -22.69
N LEU A 226 -6.16 -9.98 -23.13
CA LEU A 226 -5.66 -8.68 -22.70
C LEU A 226 -5.87 -8.47 -21.19
N ASN A 227 -7.01 -8.94 -20.66
CA ASN A 227 -7.37 -8.84 -19.25
C ASN A 227 -6.61 -9.82 -18.34
N GLU A 228 -5.87 -10.79 -18.89
CA GLU A 228 -4.97 -11.65 -18.12
C GLU A 228 -3.61 -11.00 -17.84
N LEU A 229 -3.20 -10.03 -18.68
CA LEU A 229 -1.96 -9.29 -18.49
C LEU A 229 -2.03 -8.38 -17.26
N SER A 230 -0.90 -8.07 -16.64
CA SER A 230 -0.86 -7.03 -15.59
C SER A 230 -1.27 -5.68 -16.17
N ILE A 231 -1.87 -4.83 -15.33
CA ILE A 231 -2.35 -3.50 -15.76
C ILE A 231 -1.19 -2.68 -16.33
N GLU A 232 0.00 -2.77 -15.73
CA GLU A 232 1.22 -2.14 -16.22
C GLU A 232 1.52 -2.53 -17.67
N LYS A 233 1.48 -3.83 -17.99
CA LYS A 233 1.71 -4.32 -19.35
C LYS A 233 0.65 -3.84 -20.33
N ARG A 234 -0.61 -3.76 -19.90
CA ARG A 234 -1.70 -3.21 -20.72
C ARG A 234 -1.44 -1.73 -21.04
N ILE A 235 -1.08 -0.93 -20.03
CA ILE A 235 -0.73 0.48 -20.20
C ILE A 235 0.45 0.62 -21.17
N THR A 236 1.53 -0.14 -20.99
CA THR A 236 2.70 -0.12 -21.88
C THR A 236 2.29 -0.47 -23.31
N LYS A 237 1.50 -1.53 -23.52
CA LYS A 237 1.03 -1.95 -24.86
C LYS A 237 0.23 -0.85 -25.56
N LEU A 238 -0.68 -0.20 -24.84
CA LEU A 238 -1.47 0.90 -25.39
C LEU A 238 -0.63 2.18 -25.61
N ASN A 239 0.32 2.48 -24.73
CA ASN A 239 1.24 3.60 -24.94
C ASN A 239 2.13 3.37 -26.17
N ILE A 240 2.60 2.14 -26.40
CA ILE A 240 3.34 1.78 -27.62
C ILE A 240 2.48 2.02 -28.86
N PHE A 241 1.21 1.60 -28.84
CA PHE A 241 0.28 1.85 -29.94
C PHE A 241 0.12 3.35 -30.23
N LEU A 242 -0.04 4.19 -29.20
CA LEU A 242 -0.15 5.64 -29.37
C LEU A 242 1.13 6.28 -29.91
N ARG A 243 2.28 5.74 -29.53
CA ARG A 243 3.60 6.18 -30.01
C ARG A 243 3.81 5.84 -31.47
N SER A 244 3.41 4.66 -31.92
CA SER A 244 3.57 4.22 -33.31
C SER A 244 2.59 4.90 -34.25
N GLU A 245 1.31 4.98 -33.87
CA GLU A 245 0.25 5.46 -34.77
C GLU A 245 0.11 6.98 -34.78
N LYS A 246 0.35 7.63 -33.63
CA LYS A 246 0.06 9.06 -33.45
C LYS A 246 1.27 9.87 -33.00
N TYR A 247 2.45 9.24 -32.86
CA TYR A 247 3.64 9.85 -32.28
C TYR A 247 3.32 10.55 -30.96
N TYR A 248 2.49 9.92 -30.12
CA TYR A 248 2.05 10.50 -28.85
C TYR A 248 2.57 9.67 -27.68
N CYS A 249 3.16 10.33 -26.68
CA CYS A 249 3.52 9.67 -25.43
C CYS A 249 2.57 10.08 -24.31
N PHE A 250 1.86 9.10 -23.75
CA PHE A 250 0.91 9.35 -22.66
C PHE A 250 1.55 9.94 -21.41
N PHE A 251 2.77 9.50 -21.07
CA PHE A 251 3.46 9.96 -19.87
C PHE A 251 4.07 11.36 -20.03
N CYS A 252 4.51 11.73 -21.23
CA CYS A 252 4.93 13.11 -21.54
C CYS A 252 3.73 14.06 -21.68
N GLY A 253 2.57 13.54 -22.13
CA GLY A 253 1.39 14.37 -22.45
C GLY A 253 1.54 15.19 -23.73
N ILE A 254 2.44 14.81 -24.63
CA ILE A 254 2.79 15.58 -25.83
C ILE A 254 2.70 14.69 -27.06
N LYS A 255 2.24 15.28 -28.17
CA LYS A 255 2.28 14.72 -29.52
C LYS A 255 3.50 15.27 -30.25
N TYR A 256 4.34 14.38 -30.73
CA TYR A 256 5.55 14.66 -31.50
C TYR A 256 5.23 14.78 -32.99
N LYS A 257 6.16 15.35 -33.76
CA LYS A 257 5.97 15.57 -35.19
C LYS A 257 6.11 14.28 -35.99
N ASP A 258 7.13 13.49 -35.66
CA ASP A 258 7.48 12.24 -36.31
C ASP A 258 8.12 11.25 -35.32
N GLU A 259 8.47 10.07 -35.83
CA GLU A 259 9.09 9.00 -35.03
C GLU A 259 10.48 9.39 -34.50
N GLY A 260 11.25 10.16 -35.28
CA GLY A 260 12.58 10.64 -34.90
C GLY A 260 12.51 11.60 -33.72
N ASP A 261 11.64 12.62 -33.80
CA ASP A 261 11.37 13.60 -32.75
C ASP A 261 10.91 12.92 -31.45
N LEU A 262 10.08 11.89 -31.56
CA LEU A 262 9.65 11.08 -30.43
C LEU A 262 10.83 10.35 -29.75
N TYR A 263 11.76 9.78 -30.52
CA TYR A 263 12.88 9.04 -29.96
C TYR A 263 13.93 9.95 -29.31
N GLU A 264 14.16 11.13 -29.89
CA GLU A 264 15.13 12.09 -29.36
C GLU A 264 14.65 12.80 -28.09
N HIS A 265 13.36 13.08 -27.98
CA HIS A 265 12.81 13.91 -26.89
C HIS A 265 12.07 13.13 -25.81
N CYS A 266 11.66 11.88 -26.06
CA CYS A 266 10.94 11.10 -25.06
C CYS A 266 11.89 10.19 -24.24
N PRO A 267 11.90 10.29 -22.89
CA PRO A 267 12.81 9.51 -22.04
C PRO A 267 12.67 7.98 -22.16
N GLY A 268 11.47 7.49 -22.46
CA GLY A 268 11.21 6.08 -22.62
C GLY A 268 9.75 5.76 -22.91
N VAL A 269 9.37 4.51 -22.68
CA VAL A 269 8.01 4.01 -22.99
C VAL A 269 7.21 3.76 -21.71
N ASN A 270 7.89 3.48 -20.60
CA ASN A 270 7.25 3.16 -19.33
C ASN A 270 7.10 4.41 -18.47
N GLU A 271 6.23 4.32 -17.46
CA GLU A 271 6.05 5.41 -16.51
C GLU A 271 7.33 5.75 -15.74
N GLU A 272 8.11 4.72 -15.39
CA GLU A 272 9.35 4.84 -14.63
C GLU A 272 10.40 5.70 -15.33
N ASP A 273 10.40 5.72 -16.67
CA ASP A 273 11.35 6.50 -17.47
C ASP A 273 11.07 8.02 -17.38
N HIS A 274 9.89 8.40 -16.87
CA HIS A 274 9.40 9.79 -16.84
C HIS A 274 9.29 10.36 -15.42
N LYS A 275 9.88 9.70 -14.42
CA LYS A 275 9.88 10.14 -13.02
C LYS A 275 10.99 11.14 -12.69
#